data_AF-A0A942IT50-F1
#
_entry.id   AF-A0A942IT50-F1
#
_cell.length_a   1.000
_cell.length_b   1.000
_cell.length_c   1.000
_cell.angle_alpha   90.00
_cell.angle_beta   90.00
_cell.angle_gamma   90.00
#
_symmetry.space_group_name_H-M   'P 1'
#
loop_
_entity.id
_entity.type
_entity.pdbx_description
1 polymer ?
#
loop_
_entity_poly.entity_id
_entity_poly.type
_entity_poly.pdbx_seq_one_letter_code
_entity_poly.pdbx_strand_id
1 'polypeptide(L)'
;MTMKDFYNSMKNTANISELKKVLASIQLPDGTTYQTILEKLLTTDPSELPVPLQSPQRMLLARHLAVEVSPEDSFTGELKGKWQRYWLRCCLKDECNYFFSLFKEFEINRENDVEAIIQEEYLWNVINSEEGKKFYKQTIAEWFLKRYNKKKAKSVLKTITGIKWLDKIRFWYPRLIVAILIGFLPLITQKDMWLMPLNLSEIFVVFLSVLLFALSYGYLVYECNKIINDITEARKRASCVCLQGFLISLLFSIFICLSIGPAILNDRTENIIESNCIITLLELGNLFWKDIIFFAFSALFIGIFIQLLWEEKTVTEPL
;
A
#
# COMPACT_ATOMS: atom_id res chain seq x y z
N MET A 1 -15.41 -27.17 -18.90
CA MET A 1 -15.45 -25.76 -19.34
C MET A 1 -14.31 -25.00 -18.67
N THR A 2 -13.54 -24.20 -19.41
CA THR A 2 -12.43 -23.44 -18.81
C THR A 2 -12.94 -22.19 -18.08
N MET A 3 -12.14 -21.64 -17.15
CA MET A 3 -12.49 -20.39 -16.44
C MET A 3 -12.64 -19.21 -17.41
N LYS A 4 -11.88 -19.22 -18.52
CA LYS A 4 -11.96 -18.22 -19.58
C LYS A 4 -13.28 -18.28 -20.34
N ASP A 5 -13.76 -19.48 -20.65
CA ASP A 5 -15.08 -19.65 -21.28
C ASP A 5 -16.20 -19.15 -20.35
N PHE A 6 -16.05 -19.41 -19.04
CA PHE A 6 -17.01 -18.94 -18.02
C PHE A 6 -17.05 -17.42 -17.96
N TYR A 7 -15.88 -16.78 -17.86
CA TYR A 7 -15.78 -15.33 -17.81
C TYR A 7 -16.31 -14.66 -19.09
N ASN A 8 -15.90 -15.15 -20.26
CA ASN A 8 -16.35 -14.61 -21.55
C ASN A 8 -17.87 -14.71 -21.72
N SER A 9 -18.47 -15.77 -21.18
CA SER A 9 -19.94 -15.94 -21.20
C SER A 9 -20.63 -14.87 -20.35
N MET A 10 -20.07 -14.48 -19.20
CA MET A 10 -20.68 -13.45 -18.33
C MET A 10 -20.39 -12.02 -18.78
N LYS A 11 -19.21 -11.72 -19.31
CA LYS A 11 -18.71 -10.35 -19.57
C LYS A 11 -19.67 -9.47 -20.39
N ASN A 12 -20.42 -10.07 -21.31
CA ASN A 12 -21.31 -9.34 -22.20
C ASN A 12 -22.73 -9.18 -21.66
N THR A 13 -22.98 -9.66 -20.44
CA THR A 13 -24.32 -9.72 -19.87
C THR A 13 -24.56 -8.55 -18.94
N ALA A 14 -25.48 -7.65 -19.29
CA ALA A 14 -25.78 -6.48 -18.46
C ALA A 14 -26.92 -6.73 -17.43
N ASN A 15 -27.70 -7.79 -17.64
CA ASN A 15 -28.93 -8.08 -16.89
C ASN A 15 -28.96 -9.52 -16.37
N ILE A 16 -29.51 -9.72 -15.17
CA ILE A 16 -29.71 -11.03 -14.51
C ILE A 16 -30.53 -12.01 -15.36
N SER A 17 -31.54 -11.56 -16.07
CA SER A 17 -32.39 -12.41 -16.92
C SER A 17 -31.58 -13.06 -18.05
N GLU A 18 -30.66 -12.32 -18.65
CA GLU A 18 -29.71 -12.80 -19.65
C GLU A 18 -28.62 -13.66 -18.99
N LEU A 19 -28.16 -13.30 -17.78
CA LEU A 19 -27.17 -14.07 -17.04
C LEU A 19 -27.69 -15.46 -16.70
N LYS A 20 -28.96 -15.55 -16.27
CA LYS A 20 -29.64 -16.82 -16.02
C LYS A 20 -29.65 -17.69 -17.29
N LYS A 21 -29.96 -17.13 -18.46
CA LYS A 21 -29.95 -17.86 -19.73
C LYS A 21 -28.57 -18.38 -20.10
N VAL A 22 -27.54 -17.53 -19.96
CA VAL A 22 -26.15 -17.90 -20.23
C VAL A 22 -25.70 -19.02 -19.28
N LEU A 23 -25.97 -18.87 -17.98
CA LEU A 23 -25.54 -19.82 -16.95
C LEU A 23 -26.34 -21.14 -16.96
N ALA A 24 -27.57 -21.14 -17.48
CA ALA A 24 -28.37 -22.36 -17.67
C ALA A 24 -27.69 -23.37 -18.60
N SER A 25 -26.91 -22.89 -19.56
CA SER A 25 -26.20 -23.72 -20.53
C SER A 25 -24.92 -24.38 -19.97
N ILE A 26 -24.49 -24.00 -18.77
CA ILE A 26 -23.22 -24.42 -18.20
C ILE A 26 -23.44 -25.42 -17.05
N GLN A 27 -23.07 -26.67 -17.29
CA GLN A 27 -23.07 -27.74 -16.28
C GLN A 27 -21.73 -27.84 -15.56
N LEU A 28 -21.80 -28.04 -14.24
CA LEU A 28 -20.65 -28.35 -13.38
C LEU A 28 -20.36 -29.86 -13.35
N PRO A 29 -19.14 -30.27 -12.94
CA PRO A 29 -18.76 -31.67 -12.82
C PRO A 29 -19.64 -32.50 -11.87
N ASP A 30 -20.29 -31.84 -10.90
CA ASP A 30 -21.21 -32.46 -9.95
C ASP A 30 -22.67 -32.53 -10.47
N GLY A 31 -22.91 -32.13 -11.73
CA GLY A 31 -24.23 -32.11 -12.35
C GLY A 31 -25.08 -30.90 -11.98
N THR A 32 -24.62 -30.00 -11.10
CA THR A 32 -25.33 -28.74 -10.81
C THR A 32 -25.15 -27.74 -11.95
N THR A 33 -26.17 -26.92 -12.24
CA THR A 33 -26.03 -25.84 -13.21
C THR A 33 -25.59 -24.56 -12.51
N TYR A 34 -24.85 -23.70 -13.21
CA TYR A 34 -24.53 -22.38 -12.67
C TYR A 34 -25.77 -21.52 -12.44
N GLN A 35 -26.87 -21.79 -13.16
CA GLN A 35 -28.16 -21.17 -12.87
C GLN A 35 -28.63 -21.51 -11.46
N THR A 36 -28.57 -22.78 -11.04
CA THR A 36 -28.94 -23.17 -9.66
C THR A 36 -28.05 -22.48 -8.62
N ILE A 37 -26.75 -22.30 -8.92
CA ILE A 37 -25.85 -21.54 -8.04
C ILE A 37 -26.25 -20.07 -7.99
N LEU A 38 -26.52 -19.44 -9.14
CA LEU A 38 -26.95 -18.05 -9.21
C LEU A 38 -28.25 -17.84 -8.45
N GLU A 39 -29.25 -18.70 -8.65
CA GLU A 39 -30.52 -18.64 -7.92
C GLU A 39 -30.31 -18.75 -6.42
N LYS A 40 -29.48 -19.71 -5.98
CA LYS A 40 -29.11 -19.84 -4.57
C LYS A 40 -28.42 -18.58 -4.03
N LEU A 41 -27.50 -17.99 -4.80
CA LEU A 41 -26.83 -16.76 -4.39
C LEU A 41 -27.78 -15.56 -4.34
N LEU A 42 -28.71 -15.44 -5.29
CA LEU A 42 -29.70 -14.36 -5.31
C LEU A 42 -30.66 -14.44 -4.12
N THR A 43 -30.96 -15.64 -3.62
CA THR A 43 -31.81 -15.83 -2.44
C THR A 43 -31.07 -15.80 -1.10
N THR A 44 -29.75 -16.01 -1.10
CA THR A 44 -28.95 -16.04 0.14
C THR A 44 -28.50 -14.62 0.50
N ASP A 45 -28.61 -14.23 1.77
CA ASP A 45 -28.05 -12.95 2.21
C ASP A 45 -26.51 -12.99 2.09
N PRO A 46 -25.90 -12.09 1.30
CA PRO A 46 -24.44 -12.08 1.12
C PRO A 46 -23.66 -11.92 2.43
N SER A 47 -24.27 -11.38 3.48
CA SER A 47 -23.63 -11.23 4.79
C SER A 47 -23.34 -12.57 5.49
N GLU A 48 -24.09 -13.62 5.17
CA GLU A 48 -23.96 -14.98 5.72
C GLU A 48 -22.92 -15.82 4.97
N LEU A 49 -22.49 -15.38 3.79
CA LEU A 49 -21.55 -16.12 2.96
C LEU A 49 -20.12 -16.03 3.53
N PRO A 50 -19.32 -17.12 3.41
CA PRO A 50 -17.92 -17.09 3.80
C PRO A 50 -17.12 -16.15 2.89
N VAL A 51 -16.06 -15.55 3.44
CA VAL A 51 -15.11 -14.73 2.69
C VAL A 51 -13.71 -15.36 2.81
N PRO A 52 -13.13 -15.91 1.73
CA PRO A 52 -13.66 -15.99 0.36
C PRO A 52 -14.68 -17.12 0.13
N LEU A 53 -15.41 -17.07 -1.00
CA LEU A 53 -16.13 -18.24 -1.51
C LEU A 53 -15.14 -19.32 -1.95
N GLN A 54 -15.54 -20.58 -1.81
CA GLN A 54 -14.65 -21.72 -2.02
C GLN A 54 -14.20 -21.95 -3.47
N SER A 55 -14.88 -21.36 -4.47
CA SER A 55 -14.52 -21.58 -5.89
C SER A 55 -14.32 -20.27 -6.66
N PRO A 56 -13.36 -20.24 -7.62
CA PRO A 56 -13.10 -19.05 -8.43
C PRO A 56 -14.32 -18.58 -9.22
N GLN A 57 -15.17 -19.50 -9.67
CA GLN A 57 -16.34 -19.17 -10.48
C GLN A 57 -17.44 -18.53 -9.62
N ARG A 58 -17.61 -18.97 -8.37
CA ARG A 58 -18.50 -18.29 -7.40
C ARG A 58 -17.98 -16.90 -7.05
N MET A 59 -16.66 -16.74 -6.94
CA MET A 59 -16.04 -15.43 -6.73
C MET A 59 -16.24 -14.49 -7.92
N LEU A 60 -16.09 -14.97 -9.16
CA LEU A 60 -16.40 -14.17 -10.36
C LEU A 60 -17.87 -13.79 -10.44
N LEU A 61 -18.78 -14.72 -10.07
CA LEU A 61 -20.21 -14.43 -10.05
C LEU A 61 -20.56 -13.38 -8.98
N ALA A 62 -19.96 -13.48 -7.79
CA ALA A 62 -20.10 -12.47 -6.75
C ALA A 62 -19.61 -11.08 -7.21
N ARG A 63 -18.47 -11.02 -7.93
CA ARG A 63 -17.98 -9.79 -8.56
C ARG A 63 -18.98 -9.24 -9.57
N HIS A 64 -19.47 -10.08 -10.47
CA HIS A 64 -20.40 -9.68 -11.52
C HIS A 64 -21.69 -9.09 -10.92
N LEU A 65 -22.26 -9.72 -9.90
CA LEU A 65 -23.40 -9.19 -9.13
C LEU A 65 -23.06 -7.83 -8.46
N ALA A 66 -21.88 -7.73 -7.84
CA ALA A 66 -21.47 -6.54 -7.12
C ALA A 66 -21.11 -5.34 -8.01
N VAL A 67 -20.53 -5.57 -9.19
CA VAL A 67 -19.93 -4.50 -10.02
C VAL A 67 -20.68 -4.30 -11.35
N GLU A 68 -21.04 -5.37 -12.06
CA GLU A 68 -21.49 -5.28 -13.46
C GLU A 68 -23.02 -5.27 -13.61
N VAL A 69 -23.74 -6.01 -12.76
CA VAL A 69 -25.20 -6.10 -12.84
C VAL A 69 -25.87 -4.84 -12.32
N SER A 70 -26.73 -4.23 -13.13
CA SER A 70 -27.55 -3.09 -12.70
C SER A 70 -28.80 -3.56 -11.93
N PRO A 71 -29.28 -2.79 -10.94
CA PRO A 71 -30.52 -3.13 -10.22
C PRO A 71 -31.74 -3.07 -11.13
N GLU A 72 -32.62 -4.06 -10.99
CA GLU A 72 -33.87 -4.25 -11.73
C GLU A 72 -34.96 -4.75 -10.77
N ASP A 73 -36.20 -4.94 -11.24
CA ASP A 73 -37.36 -5.31 -10.40
C ASP A 73 -37.11 -6.54 -9.50
N SER A 74 -36.30 -7.50 -9.96
CA SER A 74 -35.94 -8.71 -9.18
C SER A 74 -34.62 -8.60 -8.38
N PHE A 75 -33.86 -7.53 -8.57
CA PHE A 75 -32.57 -7.28 -7.92
C PHE A 75 -32.53 -5.84 -7.42
N THR A 76 -33.06 -5.67 -6.22
CA THR A 76 -33.26 -4.37 -5.60
C THR A 76 -31.92 -3.66 -5.34
N GLY A 77 -31.94 -2.33 -5.25
CA GLY A 77 -30.77 -1.54 -4.87
C GLY A 77 -30.20 -1.94 -3.49
N GLU A 78 -31.04 -2.41 -2.57
CA GLU A 78 -30.57 -2.95 -1.28
C GLU A 78 -29.76 -4.23 -1.47
N LEU A 79 -30.24 -5.17 -2.28
CA LEU A 79 -29.53 -6.41 -2.58
C LEU A 79 -28.20 -6.14 -3.31
N LYS A 80 -28.20 -5.19 -4.26
CA LYS A 80 -26.97 -4.69 -4.89
C LYS A 80 -25.97 -4.17 -3.85
N GLY A 81 -26.42 -3.33 -2.91
CA GLY A 81 -25.58 -2.81 -1.83
C GLY A 81 -25.00 -3.89 -0.91
N LYS A 82 -25.78 -4.96 -0.61
CA LYS A 82 -25.29 -6.12 0.14
C LYS A 82 -24.20 -6.87 -0.62
N TRP A 83 -24.36 -7.07 -1.92
CA TRP A 83 -23.33 -7.69 -2.78
C TRP A 83 -22.08 -6.82 -2.91
N GLN A 84 -22.23 -5.50 -3.05
CA GLN A 84 -21.11 -4.57 -3.04
C GLN A 84 -20.33 -4.62 -1.73
N ARG A 85 -21.03 -4.66 -0.60
CA ARG A 85 -20.42 -4.82 0.72
C ARG A 85 -19.67 -6.14 0.84
N TYR A 86 -20.25 -7.23 0.35
CA TYR A 86 -19.60 -8.54 0.31
C TYR A 86 -18.33 -8.51 -0.54
N TRP A 87 -18.41 -8.03 -1.79
CA TRP A 87 -17.27 -7.94 -2.70
C TRP A 87 -16.19 -7.00 -2.16
N LEU A 88 -16.56 -5.89 -1.53
CA LEU A 88 -15.62 -5.00 -0.87
C LEU A 88 -14.85 -5.75 0.24
N ARG A 89 -15.51 -6.57 1.06
CA ARG A 89 -14.81 -7.41 2.05
C ARG A 89 -13.83 -8.37 1.38
N CYS A 90 -14.21 -8.98 0.25
CA CYS A 90 -13.29 -9.80 -0.55
C CYS A 90 -12.09 -8.98 -1.04
N CYS A 91 -12.34 -7.77 -1.55
CA CYS A 91 -11.33 -6.83 -2.02
C CYS A 91 -10.44 -6.26 -0.91
N LEU A 92 -10.79 -6.36 0.37
CA LEU A 92 -9.94 -5.86 1.46
C LEU A 92 -9.13 -6.96 2.16
N LYS A 93 -9.52 -8.23 1.98
CA LYS A 93 -8.89 -9.40 2.63
C LYS A 93 -7.70 -9.99 1.87
N ASP A 94 -6.66 -10.40 2.58
CA ASP A 94 -5.47 -11.03 1.97
C ASP A 94 -5.74 -12.47 1.53
N GLU A 95 -6.67 -13.17 2.17
CA GLU A 95 -7.07 -14.55 1.81
C GLU A 95 -7.61 -14.62 0.37
N CYS A 96 -8.08 -13.50 -0.18
CA CYS A 96 -8.56 -13.40 -1.54
C CYS A 96 -7.45 -13.19 -2.59
N ASN A 97 -6.19 -13.00 -2.19
CA ASN A 97 -5.08 -12.69 -3.11
C ASN A 97 -4.91 -13.75 -4.20
N TYR A 98 -5.11 -15.03 -3.86
CA TYR A 98 -5.08 -16.15 -4.82
C TYR A 98 -6.13 -15.98 -5.94
N PHE A 99 -7.36 -15.58 -5.60
CA PHE A 99 -8.38 -15.38 -6.63
C PHE A 99 -8.05 -14.20 -7.54
N PHE A 100 -7.52 -13.11 -6.98
CA PHE A 100 -7.12 -11.94 -7.78
C PHE A 100 -5.91 -12.21 -8.68
N SER A 101 -4.99 -13.10 -8.30
CA SER A 101 -3.90 -13.51 -9.20
C SER A 101 -4.45 -14.30 -10.39
N LEU A 102 -5.46 -15.15 -10.19
CA LEU A 102 -6.16 -15.85 -11.27
C LEU A 102 -6.95 -14.87 -12.15
N PHE A 103 -7.64 -13.90 -11.55
CA PHE A 103 -8.51 -12.96 -12.28
C PHE A 103 -7.75 -11.93 -13.11
N LYS A 104 -6.45 -11.79 -12.88
CA LYS A 104 -5.59 -10.92 -13.67
C LYS A 104 -5.59 -11.28 -15.16
N GLU A 105 -5.75 -12.57 -15.50
CA GLU A 105 -5.88 -13.05 -16.89
C GLU A 105 -7.13 -12.51 -17.60
N PHE A 106 -8.11 -12.04 -16.83
CA PHE A 106 -9.37 -11.47 -17.32
C PHE A 106 -9.38 -9.93 -17.25
N GLU A 107 -8.22 -9.30 -17.04
CA GLU A 107 -8.07 -7.85 -16.89
C GLU A 107 -8.85 -7.26 -15.69
N ILE A 108 -9.24 -8.12 -14.73
CA ILE A 108 -9.94 -7.70 -13.53
C ILE A 108 -8.93 -7.08 -12.56
N ASN A 109 -9.07 -5.77 -12.35
CA ASN A 109 -8.23 -5.03 -11.41
C ASN A 109 -8.99 -4.77 -10.10
N ARG A 110 -8.46 -5.32 -9.01
CA ARG A 110 -9.00 -5.18 -7.65
C ARG A 110 -9.17 -3.73 -7.19
N GLU A 111 -8.23 -2.84 -7.55
CA GLU A 111 -8.33 -1.42 -7.16
C GLU A 111 -9.42 -0.69 -7.94
N ASN A 112 -9.66 -1.08 -9.19
CA ASN A 112 -10.72 -0.49 -10.01
C ASN A 112 -12.11 -0.92 -9.50
N ASP A 113 -12.27 -2.19 -9.11
CA ASP A 113 -13.51 -2.68 -8.50
C ASP A 113 -13.83 -1.93 -7.20
N VAL A 114 -12.83 -1.69 -6.35
CA VAL A 114 -13.00 -0.91 -5.12
C VAL A 114 -13.43 0.52 -5.42
N GLU A 115 -12.82 1.16 -6.43
CA GLU A 115 -13.22 2.52 -6.85
C GLU A 115 -14.65 2.58 -7.39
N ALA A 116 -15.04 1.63 -8.24
CA ALA A 116 -16.39 1.56 -8.77
C ALA A 116 -17.43 1.46 -7.64
N ILE A 117 -17.19 0.55 -6.69
CA ILE A 117 -18.09 0.35 -5.53
C ILE A 117 -18.21 1.62 -4.67
N ILE A 118 -17.11 2.34 -4.44
CA ILE A 118 -17.12 3.53 -3.57
C ILE A 118 -17.91 4.70 -4.19
N GLN A 119 -17.98 4.75 -5.52
CA GLN A 119 -18.69 5.79 -6.25
C GLN A 119 -20.20 5.56 -6.28
N GLU A 120 -20.66 4.33 -6.10
CA GLU A 120 -22.08 3.98 -6.13
C GLU A 120 -22.78 4.24 -4.78
N GLU A 121 -24.02 4.73 -4.83
CA GLU A 121 -24.80 5.03 -3.62
C GLU A 121 -25.36 3.77 -2.94
N TYR A 122 -25.54 2.66 -3.66
CA TYR A 122 -26.17 1.44 -3.14
C TYR A 122 -25.43 0.87 -1.92
N LEU A 123 -24.09 0.84 -1.95
CA LEU A 123 -23.28 0.43 -0.80
C LEU A 123 -23.57 1.29 0.43
N TRP A 124 -23.59 2.62 0.26
CA TRP A 124 -23.74 3.57 1.35
C TRP A 124 -25.16 3.59 1.91
N ASN A 125 -26.16 3.25 1.09
CA ASN A 125 -27.55 3.06 1.51
C ASN A 125 -27.75 1.81 2.37
N VAL A 126 -26.88 0.80 2.27
CA VAL A 126 -26.92 -0.37 3.16
C VAL A 126 -26.15 -0.10 4.47
N ILE A 127 -25.21 0.85 4.44
CA ILE A 127 -24.45 1.27 5.63
C ILE A 127 -25.18 2.48 6.25
N ASN A 128 -26.26 2.20 6.97
CA ASN A 128 -27.17 3.22 7.51
C ASN A 128 -26.55 4.17 8.56
N SER A 129 -25.38 3.85 9.12
CA SER A 129 -24.71 4.70 10.12
C SER A 129 -23.55 5.50 9.51
N GLU A 130 -23.50 6.80 9.81
CA GLU A 130 -22.37 7.67 9.44
C GLU A 130 -21.04 7.16 10.03
N GLU A 131 -21.07 6.60 11.24
CA GLU A 131 -19.92 5.92 11.85
C GLU A 131 -19.47 4.71 11.04
N GLY A 132 -20.41 3.91 10.53
CA GLY A 132 -20.13 2.78 9.65
C GLY A 132 -19.49 3.24 8.35
N LYS A 133 -20.05 4.26 7.69
CA LYS A 133 -19.48 4.83 6.46
C LYS A 133 -18.05 5.32 6.69
N LYS A 134 -17.82 6.02 7.81
CA LYS A 134 -16.49 6.48 8.23
C LYS A 134 -15.52 5.33 8.42
N PHE A 135 -15.94 4.27 9.12
CA PHE A 135 -15.14 3.07 9.33
C PHE A 135 -14.71 2.44 7.99
N TYR A 136 -15.65 2.18 7.07
CA TYR A 136 -15.34 1.60 5.76
C TYR A 136 -14.39 2.47 4.95
N LYS A 137 -14.62 3.79 4.89
CA LYS A 137 -13.73 4.71 4.18
C LYS A 137 -12.32 4.72 4.78
N GLN A 138 -12.19 4.62 6.10
CA GLN A 138 -10.90 4.46 6.77
C GLN A 138 -10.23 3.14 6.38
N THR A 139 -10.92 2.01 6.50
CA THR A 139 -10.37 0.69 6.13
C THR A 139 -9.93 0.63 4.66
N ILE A 140 -10.71 1.22 3.75
CA ILE A 140 -10.36 1.32 2.33
C ILE A 140 -9.10 2.16 2.13
N ALA A 141 -8.98 3.29 2.83
CA ALA A 141 -7.80 4.15 2.72
C ALA A 141 -6.55 3.44 3.25
N GLU A 142 -6.66 2.73 4.38
CA GLU A 142 -5.58 1.90 4.93
C GLU A 142 -5.17 0.80 3.95
N TRP A 143 -6.15 0.15 3.31
CA TRP A 143 -5.89 -0.85 2.28
C TRP A 143 -5.15 -0.27 1.06
N PHE A 144 -5.53 0.93 0.59
CA PHE A 144 -4.79 1.60 -0.48
C PHE A 144 -3.36 1.99 -0.04
N LEU A 145 -3.14 2.37 1.22
CA LEU A 145 -1.80 2.67 1.75
C LEU A 145 -0.91 1.42 1.81
N LYS A 146 -1.45 0.27 2.24
CA LYS A 146 -0.75 -1.04 2.18
C LYS A 146 -0.30 -1.37 0.74
N ARG A 147 -1.03 -0.90 -0.26
CA ARG A 147 -0.72 -1.07 -1.69
C ARG A 147 0.05 0.10 -2.30
N TYR A 148 0.69 0.92 -1.46
CA TYR A 148 1.50 2.07 -1.86
C TYR A 148 0.72 3.14 -2.67
N ASN A 149 -0.62 3.15 -2.61
CA ASN A 149 -1.46 4.06 -3.38
C ASN A 149 -1.92 5.27 -2.54
N LYS A 150 -0.97 6.16 -2.23
CA LYS A 150 -1.20 7.38 -1.44
C LYS A 150 -2.28 8.28 -2.04
N LYS A 151 -2.32 8.38 -3.37
CA LYS A 151 -3.26 9.27 -4.08
C LYS A 151 -4.70 8.82 -3.88
N LYS A 152 -5.00 7.53 -4.10
CA LYS A 152 -6.34 6.96 -3.88
C LYS A 152 -6.73 6.95 -2.40
N ALA A 153 -5.80 6.62 -1.50
CA ALA A 153 -6.07 6.72 -0.06
C ALA A 153 -6.49 8.15 0.36
N LYS A 154 -5.84 9.17 -0.21
CA LYS A 154 -6.16 10.58 0.06
C LYS A 154 -7.50 11.01 -0.55
N SER A 155 -7.85 10.53 -1.74
CA SER A 155 -9.16 10.84 -2.34
C SER A 155 -10.30 10.25 -1.53
N VAL A 156 -10.18 9.00 -1.07
CA VAL A 156 -11.19 8.35 -0.21
C VAL A 156 -11.36 9.11 1.11
N LEU A 157 -10.27 9.44 1.80
CA LEU A 157 -10.35 10.14 3.10
C LEU A 157 -10.89 11.58 2.96
N LYS A 158 -10.64 12.27 1.85
CA LYS A 158 -11.21 13.60 1.60
C LYS A 158 -12.74 13.63 1.61
N THR A 159 -13.39 12.50 1.31
CA THR A 159 -14.86 12.40 1.33
C THR A 159 -15.43 12.24 2.75
N ILE A 160 -14.59 12.11 3.77
CA ILE A 160 -15.00 12.05 5.18
C ILE A 160 -15.04 13.48 5.72
N THR A 161 -16.19 13.92 6.25
CA THR A 161 -16.29 15.17 6.99
C THR A 161 -15.60 15.02 8.36
N GLY A 162 -14.82 16.04 8.77
CA GLY A 162 -14.16 16.03 10.08
C GLY A 162 -12.91 15.14 10.19
N ILE A 163 -12.05 15.13 9.15
CA ILE A 163 -10.74 14.45 9.18
C ILE A 163 -9.90 15.00 10.33
N LYS A 164 -9.51 14.13 11.27
CA LYS A 164 -8.63 14.54 12.37
C LYS A 164 -7.21 14.74 11.84
N TRP A 165 -6.43 15.61 12.47
CA TRP A 165 -5.02 15.81 12.11
C TRP A 165 -4.21 14.49 12.18
N LEU A 166 -4.57 13.58 13.09
CA LEU A 166 -4.00 12.24 13.20
C LEU A 166 -4.18 11.40 11.92
N ASP A 167 -5.30 11.54 11.19
CA ASP A 167 -5.51 10.83 9.93
C ASP A 167 -4.54 11.31 8.85
N LYS A 168 -4.09 12.58 8.93
CA LYS A 168 -3.10 13.12 7.99
C LYS A 168 -1.71 12.54 8.22
N ILE A 169 -1.36 12.17 9.45
CA ILE A 169 -0.06 11.57 9.79
C ILE A 169 0.12 10.21 9.12
N ARG A 170 -0.98 9.46 8.90
CA ARG A 170 -0.93 8.15 8.22
C ARG A 170 -0.32 8.23 6.82
N PHE A 171 -0.47 9.35 6.12
CA PHE A 171 0.12 9.58 4.80
C PHE A 171 1.63 9.85 4.81
N TRP A 172 2.23 10.03 5.99
CA TRP A 172 3.67 10.20 6.15
C TRP A 172 4.42 8.89 6.31
N TYR A 173 3.72 7.75 6.24
CA TYR A 173 4.26 6.41 6.47
C TYR A 173 4.97 6.33 7.83
N PRO A 174 4.24 6.39 8.94
CA PRO A 174 4.83 6.39 10.29
C PRO A 174 5.81 5.23 10.53
N ARG A 175 5.54 4.04 9.98
CA ARG A 175 6.47 2.90 10.05
C ARG A 175 7.81 3.20 9.39
N LEU A 176 7.82 3.79 8.19
CA LEU A 176 9.05 4.21 7.51
C LEU A 176 9.83 5.24 8.35
N ILE A 177 9.15 6.18 8.99
CA ILE A 177 9.78 7.16 9.88
C ILE A 177 10.44 6.44 11.07
N VAL A 178 9.70 5.55 11.73
CA VAL A 178 10.22 4.76 12.86
C VAL A 178 11.39 3.89 12.43
N ALA A 179 11.29 3.23 11.28
CA ALA A 179 12.38 2.42 10.70
C ALA A 179 13.63 3.26 10.47
N ILE A 180 13.51 4.46 9.88
CA ILE A 180 14.63 5.39 9.70
C ILE A 180 15.25 5.78 11.06
N LEU A 181 14.43 6.11 12.06
CA LEU A 181 14.91 6.44 13.41
C LEU A 181 15.67 5.28 14.06
N ILE A 182 15.18 4.04 13.90
CA ILE A 182 15.88 2.83 14.34
C ILE A 182 17.20 2.67 13.58
N GLY A 183 17.21 2.95 12.27
CA GLY A 183 18.41 2.93 11.45
C GLY A 183 19.48 3.94 11.89
N PHE A 184 19.09 5.07 12.49
CA PHE A 184 20.03 6.02 13.07
C PHE A 184 20.67 5.54 14.37
N LEU A 185 20.01 4.70 15.17
CA LEU A 185 20.57 4.23 16.46
C LEU A 185 22.00 3.67 16.37
N PRO A 186 22.31 2.71 15.47
CA PRO A 186 23.68 2.21 15.35
C PRO A 186 24.66 3.27 14.83
N LEU A 187 24.20 4.19 13.98
CA LEU A 187 25.04 5.25 13.41
C LEU A 187 25.45 6.28 14.46
N ILE A 188 24.52 6.68 15.34
CA ILE A 188 24.79 7.73 16.34
C ILE A 188 25.55 7.19 17.56
N THR A 189 25.38 5.91 17.90
CA THR A 189 25.94 5.33 19.14
C THR A 189 27.39 4.87 19.00
N GLN A 190 27.86 4.59 17.78
CA GLN A 190 29.19 4.04 17.54
C GLN A 190 30.13 5.11 16.98
N LYS A 191 31.18 5.45 17.73
CA LYS A 191 32.18 6.45 17.31
C LYS A 191 32.80 6.13 15.94
N ASP A 192 33.04 4.85 15.67
CA ASP A 192 33.64 4.40 14.41
C ASP A 192 32.76 4.72 13.19
N MET A 193 31.43 4.70 13.35
CA MET A 193 30.49 5.02 12.28
C MET A 193 30.53 6.51 11.88
N TRP A 194 30.82 7.40 12.84
CA TRP A 194 31.04 8.83 12.57
C TRP A 194 32.38 9.08 11.86
N LEU A 195 33.40 8.27 12.15
CA LEU A 195 34.72 8.42 11.53
C LEU A 195 34.80 7.76 10.15
N MET A 196 33.96 6.77 9.88
CA MET A 196 33.92 6.02 8.62
C MET A 196 33.83 6.91 7.37
N PRO A 197 32.84 7.81 7.20
CA PRO A 197 32.75 8.65 6.00
C PRO A 197 33.92 9.63 5.85
N LEU A 198 34.61 9.97 6.95
CA LEU A 198 35.79 10.84 6.94
C LEU A 198 37.06 10.11 6.50
N ASN A 199 37.15 8.81 6.79
CA ASN A 199 38.27 7.96 6.43
C ASN A 199 38.17 7.40 5.01
N LEU A 200 36.98 7.45 4.42
CA LEU A 200 36.71 7.00 3.05
C LEU A 200 36.90 8.13 2.05
N SER A 201 37.30 7.77 0.82
CA SER A 201 37.34 8.73 -0.28
C SER A 201 35.92 9.17 -0.63
N GLU A 202 35.78 10.39 -1.15
CA GLU A 202 34.47 10.97 -1.52
C GLU A 202 33.72 10.11 -2.53
N ILE A 203 34.45 9.63 -3.53
CA ILE A 203 33.92 8.74 -4.56
C ILE A 203 33.36 7.47 -3.92
N PHE A 204 34.06 6.92 -2.93
CA PHE A 204 33.63 5.70 -2.26
C PHE A 204 32.40 5.92 -1.37
N VAL A 205 32.32 7.05 -0.66
CA VAL A 205 31.12 7.43 0.12
C VAL A 205 29.91 7.55 -0.80
N VAL A 206 30.04 8.29 -1.91
CA VAL A 206 28.95 8.45 -2.89
C VAL A 206 28.55 7.10 -3.49
N PHE A 207 29.52 6.27 -3.88
CA PHE A 207 29.26 4.93 -4.42
C PHE A 207 28.48 4.06 -3.42
N LEU A 208 28.93 4.00 -2.17
CA LEU A 208 28.28 3.22 -1.12
C LEU A 208 26.87 3.74 -0.84
N SER A 209 26.68 5.05 -0.75
CA SER A 209 25.38 5.69 -0.61
C SER A 209 24.41 5.32 -1.75
N VAL A 210 24.86 5.38 -3.00
CA VAL A 210 24.06 4.98 -4.17
C VAL A 210 23.72 3.49 -4.12
N LEU A 211 24.67 2.63 -3.73
CA LEU A 211 24.43 1.20 -3.58
C LEU A 211 23.36 0.91 -2.51
N LEU A 212 23.47 1.53 -1.33
CA LEU A 212 22.50 1.38 -0.23
C LEU A 212 21.11 1.89 -0.64
N PHE A 213 21.05 2.99 -1.39
CA PHE A 213 19.81 3.48 -1.97
C PHE A 213 19.20 2.50 -2.97
N ALA A 214 20.01 1.96 -3.87
CA ALA A 214 19.58 1.01 -4.88
C ALA A 214 19.03 -0.28 -4.24
N LEU A 215 19.68 -0.77 -3.17
CA LEU A 215 19.19 -1.91 -2.40
C LEU A 215 17.86 -1.61 -1.69
N SER A 216 17.75 -0.44 -1.05
CA SER A 216 16.51 0.03 -0.41
C SER A 216 15.37 0.14 -1.41
N TYR A 217 15.63 0.74 -2.57
CA TYR A 217 14.66 0.87 -3.66
C TYR A 217 14.28 -0.50 -4.22
N GLY A 218 15.25 -1.36 -4.50
CA GLY A 218 15.03 -2.72 -5.00
C GLY A 218 14.14 -3.54 -4.08
N TYR A 219 14.35 -3.43 -2.77
CA TYR A 219 13.49 -4.04 -1.77
C TYR A 219 12.06 -3.51 -1.83
N LEU A 220 11.86 -2.19 -1.81
CA LEU A 220 10.52 -1.59 -1.87
C LEU A 220 9.78 -1.96 -3.17
N VAL A 221 10.49 -2.05 -4.29
CA VAL A 221 9.92 -2.54 -5.56
C VAL A 221 9.49 -4.00 -5.44
N TYR A 222 10.33 -4.86 -4.86
CA TYR A 222 10.00 -6.27 -4.63
C TYR A 222 8.76 -6.43 -3.74
N GLU A 223 8.72 -5.75 -2.59
CA GLU A 223 7.59 -5.78 -1.66
C GLU A 223 6.30 -5.27 -2.33
N CYS A 224 6.38 -4.13 -3.02
CA CYS A 224 5.23 -3.56 -3.73
C CYS A 224 4.74 -4.47 -4.86
N ASN A 225 5.65 -5.10 -5.61
CA ASN A 225 5.31 -6.02 -6.69
C ASN A 225 4.65 -7.31 -6.15
N LYS A 226 5.05 -7.82 -4.99
CA LYS A 226 4.39 -8.97 -4.34
C LYS A 226 2.90 -8.70 -4.04
N ILE A 227 2.54 -7.44 -3.83
CA ILE A 227 1.18 -7.02 -3.46
C ILE A 227 0.34 -6.66 -4.69
N ILE A 228 0.94 -5.95 -5.64
CA ILE A 228 0.24 -5.43 -6.83
C ILE A 228 0.24 -6.45 -7.97
N ASN A 229 1.27 -7.29 -8.05
CA ASN A 229 1.58 -8.17 -9.16
C ASN A 229 1.77 -7.42 -10.50
N ASP A 230 2.18 -6.16 -10.49
CA ASP A 230 2.53 -5.37 -11.68
C ASP A 230 3.83 -4.60 -11.43
N ILE A 231 4.90 -5.00 -12.13
CA ILE A 231 6.23 -4.44 -11.93
C ILE A 231 6.32 -2.95 -12.31
N THR A 232 5.54 -2.52 -13.31
CA THR A 232 5.62 -1.15 -13.81
C THR A 232 4.99 -0.18 -12.81
N GLU A 233 3.81 -0.52 -12.32
CA GLU A 233 3.10 0.25 -11.30
C GLU A 233 3.80 0.15 -9.94
N ALA A 234 4.35 -1.02 -9.59
CA ALA A 234 5.15 -1.19 -8.38
C ALA A 234 6.39 -0.27 -8.37
N ARG A 235 7.13 -0.17 -9.48
CA ARG A 235 8.29 0.74 -9.59
C ARG A 235 7.92 2.20 -9.37
N LYS A 236 6.81 2.64 -9.95
CA LYS A 236 6.31 4.02 -9.84
C LYS A 236 5.84 4.37 -8.44
N ARG A 237 5.19 3.43 -7.75
CA ARG A 237 4.72 3.64 -6.38
C ARG A 237 5.87 3.55 -5.38
N ALA A 238 6.74 2.55 -5.51
CA ALA A 238 7.94 2.38 -4.70
C ALA A 238 8.88 3.58 -4.82
N SER A 239 9.03 4.19 -6.00
CA SER A 239 9.90 5.37 -6.15
C SER A 239 9.40 6.58 -5.36
N CYS A 240 8.08 6.78 -5.30
CA CYS A 240 7.49 7.85 -4.49
C CYS A 240 7.74 7.64 -2.99
N VAL A 241 7.59 6.41 -2.50
CA VAL A 241 7.84 6.07 -1.09
C VAL A 241 9.32 6.13 -0.75
N CYS A 242 10.18 5.60 -1.61
CA CYS A 242 11.63 5.61 -1.45
C CYS A 242 12.17 7.06 -1.42
N LEU A 243 11.72 7.92 -2.33
CA LEU A 243 12.10 9.33 -2.34
C LEU A 243 11.60 10.05 -1.08
N GLN A 244 10.36 9.78 -0.64
CA GLN A 244 9.84 10.36 0.60
C GLN A 244 10.66 9.90 1.82
N GLY A 245 10.98 8.61 1.92
CA GLY A 245 11.82 8.06 2.98
C GLY A 245 13.22 8.66 2.99
N PHE A 246 13.83 8.80 1.82
CA PHE A 246 15.13 9.44 1.68
C PHE A 246 15.11 10.91 2.11
N LEU A 247 14.11 11.69 1.70
CA LEU A 247 13.99 13.08 2.12
C LEU A 247 13.83 13.21 3.64
N ILE A 248 13.04 12.33 4.26
CA ILE A 248 12.88 12.29 5.72
C ILE A 248 14.20 11.92 6.39
N SER A 249 14.89 10.90 5.90
CA SER A 249 16.18 10.47 6.44
C SER A 249 17.25 11.55 6.29
N LEU A 250 17.27 12.27 5.16
CA LEU A 250 18.16 13.41 4.92
C LEU A 250 17.90 14.53 5.93
N LEU A 251 16.63 14.88 6.20
CA LEU A 251 16.29 15.89 7.20
C LEU A 251 16.77 15.50 8.60
N PHE A 252 16.56 14.26 9.01
CA PHE A 252 17.08 13.75 10.29
C PHE A 252 18.60 13.74 10.32
N SER A 253 19.25 13.36 9.22
CA SER A 253 20.71 13.34 9.13
C SER A 253 21.30 14.73 9.27
N ILE A 254 20.74 15.73 8.59
CA ILE A 254 21.14 17.14 8.74
C ILE A 254 21.01 17.55 10.21
N PHE A 255 19.86 17.28 10.83
CA PHE A 255 19.62 17.63 12.21
C PHE A 255 20.61 16.97 13.19
N ILE A 256 20.84 15.66 13.02
CA ILE A 256 21.75 14.87 13.85
C ILE A 256 23.20 15.33 13.67
N CYS A 257 23.69 15.45 12.43
CA CYS A 257 25.07 15.83 12.16
C CYS A 257 25.37 17.26 12.64
N LEU A 258 24.43 18.20 12.47
CA LEU A 258 24.64 19.58 12.93
C LEU A 258 24.53 19.74 14.45
N SER A 259 23.69 18.94 15.11
CA SER A 259 23.49 19.04 16.57
C SER A 259 24.51 18.23 17.37
N ILE A 260 24.85 17.02 16.91
CA ILE A 260 25.67 16.05 17.65
C ILE A 260 27.11 15.99 17.09
N GLY A 261 27.29 16.20 15.79
CA GLY A 261 28.59 16.11 15.13
C GLY A 261 29.69 16.97 15.77
N PRO A 262 29.44 18.25 16.09
CA PRO A 262 30.44 19.10 16.74
C PRO A 262 30.92 18.57 18.09
N ALA A 263 30.03 17.96 18.88
CA ALA A 263 30.37 17.41 20.19
C ALA A 263 31.20 16.13 20.09
N ILE A 264 30.97 15.31 19.06
CA ILE A 264 31.68 14.03 18.86
C ILE A 264 33.04 14.25 18.19
N LEU A 265 33.16 15.22 17.29
CA LEU A 265 34.38 15.52 16.54
C LEU A 265 35.19 16.68 17.14
N ASN A 266 35.04 16.94 18.44
CA ASN A 266 35.61 18.11 19.12
C ASN A 266 37.12 18.31 18.81
N ASP A 267 37.91 17.22 18.69
CA ASP A 267 39.33 17.26 18.32
C ASP A 267 39.62 17.92 16.94
N ARG A 268 38.69 17.83 15.98
CA ARG A 268 38.77 18.54 14.69
C ARG A 268 38.11 19.91 14.74
N THR A 269 37.03 20.05 15.52
CA THR A 269 36.33 21.33 15.63
C THR A 269 37.20 22.37 16.35
N GLU A 270 37.98 22.00 17.35
CA GLU A 270 38.93 22.89 18.04
C GLU A 270 39.96 23.50 17.09
N ASN A 271 40.55 22.70 16.19
CA ASN A 271 41.49 23.17 15.17
C ASN A 271 40.88 24.14 14.14
N ILE A 272 39.55 24.12 13.97
CA ILE A 272 38.81 25.00 13.04
C ILE A 272 38.24 26.22 13.77
N ILE A 273 37.84 26.07 15.03
CA ILE A 273 37.24 27.12 15.87
C ILE A 273 38.30 28.10 16.40
N GLU A 274 39.55 27.67 16.62
CA GLU A 274 40.65 28.59 16.98
C GLU A 274 40.89 29.68 15.92
N SER A 275 40.45 29.45 14.67
CA SER A 275 40.34 30.47 13.63
C SER A 275 39.08 31.31 13.82
N ASN A 276 39.07 32.21 14.82
CA ASN A 276 38.07 33.25 15.12
C ASN A 276 37.08 33.61 13.99
N CYS A 277 36.03 32.82 13.80
CA CYS A 277 34.93 33.20 12.92
C CYS A 277 33.64 32.54 13.39
N ILE A 278 32.57 33.32 13.36
CA ILE A 278 31.20 32.82 13.53
C ILE A 278 30.98 31.80 12.41
N ILE A 279 31.09 30.50 12.72
CA ILE A 279 30.89 29.46 11.72
C ILE A 279 29.43 29.52 11.30
N THR A 280 29.20 29.84 10.04
CA THR A 280 27.85 29.88 9.49
C THR A 280 27.30 28.46 9.35
N LEU A 281 25.97 28.30 9.44
CA LEU A 281 25.30 27.00 9.27
C LEU A 281 25.70 26.30 7.95
N LEU A 282 26.04 27.09 6.92
CA LEU A 282 26.48 26.62 5.61
C LEU A 282 27.89 26.00 5.65
N GLU A 283 28.81 26.61 6.38
CA GLU A 283 30.17 26.09 6.56
C GLU A 283 30.18 24.82 7.40
N LEU A 284 29.32 24.75 8.43
CA LEU A 284 29.09 23.53 9.19
C LEU A 284 28.51 22.42 8.27
N GLY A 285 27.54 22.76 7.42
CA GLY A 285 27.01 21.84 6.42
C GLY A 285 28.09 21.30 5.46
N ASN A 286 29.01 22.16 5.02
CA ASN A 286 30.15 21.78 4.19
C ASN A 286 31.22 20.96 4.95
N LEU A 287 31.30 21.07 6.27
CA LEU A 287 32.20 20.22 7.04
C LEU A 287 31.65 18.79 7.13
N PHE A 288 30.34 18.66 7.32
CA PHE A 288 29.66 17.39 7.59
C PHE A 288 28.94 16.79 6.37
N TRP A 289 29.14 17.28 5.15
CA TRP A 289 28.35 16.82 4.00
C TRP A 289 28.50 15.32 3.74
N LYS A 290 29.71 14.76 3.97
CA LYS A 290 29.98 13.32 3.81
C LYS A 290 29.17 12.52 4.83
N ASP A 291 29.18 12.95 6.08
CA ASP A 291 28.40 12.34 7.16
C ASP A 291 26.91 12.43 6.87
N ILE A 292 26.41 13.61 6.49
CA ILE A 292 24.99 13.84 6.19
C ILE A 292 24.50 12.90 5.08
N ILE A 293 25.26 12.79 3.99
CA ILE A 293 24.91 11.91 2.89
C ILE A 293 24.99 10.45 3.35
N PHE A 294 26.12 10.04 3.93
CA PHE A 294 26.35 8.66 4.35
C PHE A 294 25.29 8.18 5.34
N PHE A 295 24.95 9.00 6.34
CA PHE A 295 23.98 8.67 7.38
C PHE A 295 22.56 8.64 6.82
N ALA A 296 22.17 9.56 5.94
CA ALA A 296 20.85 9.53 5.31
C ALA A 296 20.60 8.24 4.51
N PHE A 297 21.58 7.81 3.71
CA PHE A 297 21.46 6.58 2.94
C PHE A 297 21.53 5.32 3.82
N SER A 298 22.43 5.32 4.80
CA SER A 298 22.61 4.18 5.71
C SER A 298 21.43 3.99 6.64
N ALA A 299 20.89 5.06 7.24
CA ALA A 299 19.75 4.98 8.15
C ALA A 299 18.49 4.49 7.42
N LEU A 300 18.24 4.96 6.20
CA LEU A 300 17.15 4.45 5.37
C LEU A 300 17.30 2.95 5.09
N PHE A 301 18.49 2.52 4.66
CA PHE A 301 18.75 1.12 4.35
C PHE A 301 18.65 0.22 5.58
N ILE A 302 19.35 0.56 6.66
CA ILE A 302 19.34 -0.19 7.92
C ILE A 302 17.91 -0.26 8.47
N GLY A 303 17.19 0.86 8.44
CA GLY A 303 15.80 0.92 8.89
C GLY A 303 14.89 -0.04 8.13
N ILE A 304 14.90 0.02 6.79
CA ILE A 304 14.13 -0.89 5.94
C ILE A 304 14.54 -2.35 6.16
N PHE A 305 15.85 -2.62 6.31
CA PHE A 305 16.37 -3.96 6.52
C PHE A 305 15.96 -4.55 7.88
N ILE A 306 16.03 -3.77 8.96
CA ILE A 306 15.56 -4.18 10.29
C ILE A 306 14.05 -4.43 10.24
N GLN A 307 13.29 -3.57 9.55
CA GLN A 307 11.86 -3.78 9.41
C GLN A 307 11.54 -5.10 8.71
N LEU A 308 12.31 -5.49 7.68
CA LEU A 308 12.18 -6.81 7.04
C LEU A 308 12.45 -7.96 8.02
N LEU A 309 13.39 -7.81 8.95
CA LEU A 309 13.71 -8.87 9.91
C LEU A 309 12.71 -8.95 11.08
N TRP A 310 12.06 -7.85 11.43
CA TRP A 310 11.23 -7.75 12.64
C TRP A 310 9.72 -7.72 12.39
N GLU A 311 9.26 -7.22 11.24
CA GLU A 311 7.83 -7.06 10.96
C GLU A 311 7.35 -7.96 9.81
N GLU A 312 6.22 -8.65 10.01
CA GLU A 312 5.51 -9.36 8.94
C GLU A 312 4.73 -8.39 8.02
N LYS A 313 4.67 -7.11 8.38
CA LYS A 313 3.86 -6.07 7.76
C LYS A 313 4.69 -5.13 6.88
N THR A 314 4.03 -4.53 5.90
CA THR A 314 4.70 -3.67 4.90
C THR A 314 5.10 -2.31 5.46
N VAL A 315 6.12 -1.70 4.86
CA VAL A 315 6.68 -0.40 5.28
C VAL A 315 5.65 0.75 5.21
N THR A 316 4.64 0.63 4.36
CA THR A 316 3.60 1.66 4.18
C THR A 316 2.31 1.37 4.94
N GLU A 317 2.19 0.24 5.63
CA GLU A 317 1.02 -0.07 6.45
C GLU A 317 0.94 0.93 7.61
N PRO A 318 -0.25 1.44 7.97
CA PRO A 318 -0.39 2.24 9.18
C PRO A 318 0.06 1.47 10.44
N LEU A 319 0.49 2.21 11.46
CA LEU A 319 0.86 1.64 12.77
C LEU A 319 -0.34 1.00 13.46
#